data_AF-A0A4P8GD32-F1
#
_entry.id   AF-A0A4P8GD32-F1
#
_cell.length_a   1.000
_cell.length_b   1.000
_cell.length_c   1.000
_cell.angle_alpha   90.00
_cell.angle_beta   90.00
_cell.angle_gamma   90.00
#
_symmetry.space_group_name_H-M   'P 1'
#
loop_
_entity.id
_entity.type
_entity.pdbx_description
1 polymer ?
#
loop_
_entity_poly.entity_id
_entity_poly.type
_entity_poly.pdbx_seq_one_letter_code
_entity_poly.pdbx_strand_id
1 'polypeptide(L)'
;PKATGTAAEAAIQVPGRVQSRVNLMTGDKSAGWEHVVSRHFNPEVNASQFTIGQAELRTLLQSKEVVSAPVTRMLESAQGIRYVREVNLSGPIGIDKFSGQPTSTMTVLTDRFGNLITTTPGVVK
;
A
#
# COMPACT_ATOMS: atom_id res chain seq x y z
N PRO A 1 -44.22 -7.11 -7.97
CA PRO A 1 -42.96 -6.43 -8.36
C PRO A 1 -42.13 -6.09 -7.11
N LYS A 2 -41.12 -6.92 -6.83
CA LYS A 2 -40.20 -6.77 -5.70
C LYS A 2 -38.97 -6.03 -6.23
N ALA A 3 -38.81 -4.76 -5.88
CA ALA A 3 -37.64 -3.97 -6.26
C ALA A 3 -36.45 -4.44 -5.43
N THR A 4 -35.55 -5.17 -6.07
CA THR A 4 -34.20 -5.47 -5.62
C THR A 4 -33.36 -4.19 -5.69
N GLY A 5 -33.16 -3.54 -4.54
CA GLY A 5 -32.15 -2.49 -4.40
C GLY A 5 -30.81 -3.14 -4.07
N THR A 6 -29.96 -3.30 -5.08
CA THR A 6 -28.53 -3.53 -4.90
C THR A 6 -27.95 -2.39 -4.07
N ALA A 7 -27.34 -2.70 -2.93
CA ALA A 7 -26.55 -1.75 -2.15
C ALA A 7 -25.42 -1.24 -3.05
N ALA A 8 -25.56 -0.02 -3.56
CA ALA A 8 -24.46 0.69 -4.17
C ALA A 8 -23.33 0.78 -3.14
N GLU A 9 -22.15 0.26 -3.46
CA GLU A 9 -20.92 0.55 -2.73
C GLU A 9 -20.87 2.05 -2.47
N ALA A 10 -20.90 2.46 -1.21
CA ALA A 10 -20.71 3.86 -0.85
C ALA A 10 -19.37 4.30 -1.47
N ALA A 11 -19.43 5.22 -2.44
CA ALA A 11 -18.23 5.69 -3.13
C ALA A 11 -17.25 6.23 -2.09
N ILE A 12 -16.07 5.61 -1.99
CA ILE A 12 -15.01 6.02 -1.08
C ILE A 12 -14.65 7.47 -1.41
N GLN A 13 -14.86 8.39 -0.47
CA GLN A 13 -14.51 9.79 -0.68
C GLN A 13 -13.01 9.98 -0.51
N VAL A 14 -12.27 9.78 -1.59
CA VAL A 14 -10.81 9.90 -1.62
C VAL A 14 -10.43 11.34 -2.00
N PRO A 15 -9.63 12.05 -1.18
CA PRO A 15 -9.10 13.35 -1.59
C PRO A 15 -8.29 13.21 -2.88
N GLY A 16 -8.50 14.07 -3.88
CA GLY A 16 -7.82 13.96 -5.18
C GLY A 16 -6.30 13.90 -5.08
N ARG A 17 -5.73 14.58 -4.08
CA ARG A 17 -4.32 14.53 -3.73
C ARG A 17 -3.84 13.13 -3.34
N VAL A 18 -4.61 12.38 -2.57
CA VAL A 18 -4.30 10.97 -2.24
C VAL A 18 -4.30 10.18 -3.53
N GLN A 19 -5.30 10.38 -4.40
CA GLN A 19 -5.46 9.65 -5.66
C GLN A 19 -4.36 9.95 -6.71
N SER A 20 -3.59 11.03 -6.56
CA SER A 20 -2.60 11.45 -7.55
C SER A 20 -1.14 11.41 -7.07
N ARG A 21 -0.85 10.94 -5.85
CA ARG A 21 0.53 10.91 -5.35
C ARG A 21 0.81 9.80 -4.33
N VAL A 22 2.10 9.49 -4.21
CA VAL A 22 2.72 8.81 -3.07
C VAL A 22 3.96 9.62 -2.70
N ASN A 23 3.89 10.39 -1.62
CA ASN A 23 5.01 11.18 -1.14
C ASN A 23 5.92 10.32 -0.26
N LEU A 24 7.14 10.05 -0.74
CA LEU A 24 8.16 9.25 -0.06
C LEU A 24 8.85 10.05 1.05
N MET A 25 8.12 10.37 2.11
CA MET A 25 8.71 10.96 3.29
C MET A 25 9.67 9.99 3.98
N THR A 26 10.77 10.50 4.55
CA THR A 26 11.72 9.71 5.36
C THR A 26 10.98 8.97 6.48
N GLY A 27 10.19 9.72 7.25
CA GLY A 27 9.41 9.16 8.35
C GLY A 27 10.27 8.67 9.51
N ASP A 28 9.77 7.68 10.24
CA ASP A 28 10.42 7.01 11.37
C ASP A 28 10.04 5.52 11.39
N LYS A 29 10.31 4.80 12.49
CA LYS A 29 9.94 3.38 12.63
C LYS A 29 8.43 3.11 12.67
N SER A 30 7.58 4.12 12.73
CA SER A 30 6.11 4.00 12.78
C SER A 30 5.43 4.28 11.43
N ALA A 31 6.01 5.14 10.60
CA ALA A 31 5.49 5.48 9.27
C ALA A 31 6.59 6.01 8.34
N GLY A 32 6.39 5.90 7.03
CA GLY A 32 7.31 6.42 6.02
C GLY A 32 8.37 5.42 5.58
N TRP A 33 9.41 5.92 4.91
CA TRP A 33 10.45 5.07 4.34
C TRP A 33 11.23 4.28 5.40
N GLU A 34 11.56 4.87 6.54
CA GLU A 34 12.25 4.18 7.64
C GLU A 34 11.43 3.00 8.18
N HIS A 35 10.10 3.15 8.28
CA HIS A 35 9.20 2.06 8.63
C HIS A 35 9.25 0.93 7.61
N VAL A 36 9.22 1.26 6.31
CA VAL A 36 9.32 0.25 5.24
C VAL A 36 10.62 -0.54 5.34
N VAL A 37 11.76 0.14 5.49
CA VAL A 37 13.06 -0.52 5.61
C VAL A 37 13.11 -1.39 6.86
N SER A 38 12.74 -0.85 8.01
CA SER A 38 12.84 -1.58 9.29
C SER A 38 11.94 -2.82 9.38
N ARG A 39 10.84 -2.86 8.61
CA ARG A 39 9.84 -3.94 8.68
C ARG A 39 9.92 -4.91 7.50
N HIS A 40 10.13 -4.39 6.28
CA HIS A 40 9.97 -5.14 5.03
C HIS A 40 11.28 -5.36 4.28
N PHE A 41 12.41 -4.89 4.83
CA PHE A 41 13.78 -5.23 4.43
C PHE A 41 14.60 -5.79 5.60
N ASN A 42 13.93 -6.29 6.63
CA ASN A 42 14.56 -6.91 7.79
C ASN A 42 14.03 -8.35 7.93
N PRO A 43 14.83 -9.36 7.57
CA PRO A 43 14.40 -10.76 7.60
C PRO A 43 14.11 -11.29 9.02
N GLU A 44 14.56 -10.58 10.07
CA GLU A 44 14.27 -10.94 11.46
C GLU A 44 12.85 -10.52 11.90
N VAL A 45 12.17 -9.69 11.10
CA VAL A 45 10.82 -9.22 11.40
C VAL A 45 9.80 -10.14 10.74
N ASN A 46 8.83 -10.62 11.53
CA ASN A 46 7.69 -11.41 11.03
C ASN A 46 6.67 -10.53 10.25
N ALA A 47 7.08 -10.12 9.05
CA ALA A 47 6.32 -9.33 8.09
C ALA A 47 6.61 -9.79 6.66
N SER A 48 5.77 -9.42 5.69
CA SER A 48 6.07 -9.66 4.27
C SER A 48 7.37 -8.94 3.90
N GLN A 49 8.25 -9.59 3.16
CA GLN A 49 9.60 -9.07 2.87
C GLN A 49 9.76 -8.77 1.39
N PHE A 50 10.26 -7.59 1.04
CA PHE A 50 10.63 -7.28 -0.33
C PHE A 50 11.85 -8.11 -0.74
N THR A 51 11.84 -8.61 -1.97
CA THR A 51 12.98 -9.27 -2.59
C THR A 51 13.67 -8.38 -3.62
N ILE A 52 12.97 -7.36 -4.13
CA ILE A 52 13.55 -6.29 -4.96
C ILE A 52 14.39 -5.33 -4.10
N GLY A 53 15.28 -4.56 -4.73
CA GLY A 53 16.13 -3.61 -4.02
C GLY A 53 15.37 -2.37 -3.51
N GLN A 54 15.88 -1.72 -2.46
CA GLN A 54 15.32 -0.46 -1.95
C GLN A 54 15.22 0.65 -3.00
N ALA A 55 16.24 0.79 -3.87
CA ALA A 55 16.24 1.79 -4.94
C ALA A 55 15.18 1.48 -6.02
N GLU A 56 15.00 0.20 -6.32
CA GLU A 56 13.96 -0.28 -7.24
C GLU A 56 12.57 -0.01 -6.66
N LEU A 57 12.33 -0.35 -5.39
CA LEU A 57 11.07 -0.06 -4.72
C LEU A 57 10.75 1.46 -4.70
N ARG A 58 11.75 2.33 -4.46
CA ARG A 58 11.53 3.78 -4.53
C ARG A 58 11.10 4.23 -5.92
N THR A 59 11.77 3.73 -6.96
CA THR A 59 11.42 4.01 -8.36
C THR A 59 10.00 3.54 -8.67
N LEU A 60 9.67 2.32 -8.23
CA LEU A 60 8.37 1.72 -8.41
C LEU A 60 7.25 2.51 -7.71
N LEU A 61 7.46 2.95 -6.48
CA LEU A 61 6.49 3.77 -5.74
C LEU A 61 6.22 5.15 -6.38
N GLN A 62 7.11 5.61 -7.27
CA GLN A 62 6.94 6.84 -8.04
C GLN A 62 6.45 6.57 -9.47
N SER A 63 6.28 5.31 -9.86
CA SER A 63 5.84 4.95 -11.20
C SER A 63 4.41 5.40 -11.44
N LYS A 64 4.06 5.66 -12.71
CA LYS A 64 2.69 5.99 -13.10
C LYS A 64 1.72 4.87 -12.70
N GLU A 65 2.13 3.61 -12.83
CA GLU A 65 1.33 2.43 -12.47
C GLU A 65 0.92 2.47 -11.00
N VAL A 66 1.84 2.77 -10.08
CA VAL A 66 1.54 2.82 -8.64
C VAL A 66 0.82 4.10 -8.24
N VAL A 67 1.28 5.25 -8.74
CA VAL A 67 0.69 6.56 -8.37
C VAL A 67 -0.74 6.71 -8.88
N SER A 68 -1.05 6.17 -10.07
CA SER A 68 -2.40 6.25 -10.65
C SER A 68 -3.34 5.14 -10.20
N ALA A 69 -2.84 4.13 -9.49
CA ALA A 69 -3.67 3.04 -8.99
C ALA A 69 -4.81 3.57 -8.11
N PRO A 70 -6.03 3.04 -8.25
CA PRO A 70 -7.18 3.46 -7.45
C PRO A 70 -6.94 3.14 -5.98
N VAL A 71 -7.35 4.05 -5.10
CA VAL A 71 -7.55 3.69 -3.69
C VAL A 71 -8.77 2.77 -3.61
N THR A 72 -8.56 1.55 -3.10
CA THR A 72 -9.60 0.51 -3.07
C THR A 72 -10.35 0.45 -1.75
N ARG A 73 -9.77 0.99 -0.66
CA ARG A 73 -10.40 1.07 0.66
C ARG A 73 -9.71 2.06 1.60
N MET A 74 -10.40 2.36 2.69
CA MET A 74 -9.90 3.15 3.81
C MET A 74 -9.83 2.29 5.07
N LEU A 75 -8.75 2.42 5.83
CA LEU A 75 -8.59 1.76 7.13
C LEU A 75 -8.50 2.83 8.22
N GLU A 76 -9.37 2.76 9.22
CA GLU A 76 -9.27 3.61 10.39
C GLU A 76 -8.12 3.12 11.29
N SER A 77 -7.39 4.06 11.88
CA SER A 77 -6.36 3.77 12.87
C SER A 77 -6.32 4.89 13.90
N ALA A 78 -5.69 4.63 15.05
CA ALA A 78 -5.50 5.66 16.08
C ALA A 78 -4.73 6.90 15.55
N GLN A 79 -3.96 6.75 14.47
CA GLN A 79 -3.19 7.82 13.82
C GLN A 79 -3.94 8.45 12.62
N GLY A 80 -5.20 8.09 12.41
CA GLY A 80 -6.05 8.58 11.33
C GLY A 80 -6.29 7.55 10.21
N ILE A 81 -7.00 7.99 9.19
CA ILE A 81 -7.39 7.16 8.04
C ILE A 81 -6.17 6.85 7.17
N ARG A 82 -6.01 5.58 6.80
CA ARG A 82 -5.06 5.10 5.81
C ARG A 82 -5.78 4.74 4.52
N TYR A 83 -5.30 5.31 3.43
CA TYR A 83 -5.84 5.07 2.09
C TYR A 83 -5.01 3.97 1.43
N VAL A 84 -5.68 2.87 1.10
CA VAL A 84 -5.06 1.64 0.63
C VAL A 84 -5.16 1.55 -0.88
N ARG A 85 -4.04 1.25 -1.53
CA ARG A 85 -3.97 0.83 -2.92
C ARG A 85 -3.38 -0.57 -2.97
N GLU A 86 -3.91 -1.41 -3.84
CA GLU A 86 -3.36 -2.72 -4.14
C GLU A 86 -3.00 -2.72 -5.63
N VAL A 87 -1.72 -2.95 -5.93
CA VAL A 87 -1.17 -2.85 -7.29
C VAL A 87 -0.61 -4.22 -7.67
N ASN A 88 -1.03 -4.76 -8.81
CA ASN A 88 -0.48 -5.99 -9.35
C ASN A 88 0.57 -5.67 -10.40
N LEU A 89 1.81 -6.08 -10.15
CA LEU A 89 2.97 -5.76 -10.97
C LEU A 89 3.33 -6.91 -11.91
N SER A 90 4.21 -6.64 -12.87
CA SER A 90 4.60 -7.61 -13.90
C SER A 90 5.44 -8.78 -13.40
N GLY A 91 6.01 -8.71 -12.19
CA GLY A 91 6.83 -9.78 -11.62
C GLY A 91 6.84 -9.78 -10.09
N PRO A 92 7.33 -10.86 -9.47
CA PRO A 92 7.39 -10.97 -8.01
C PRO A 92 8.27 -9.88 -7.41
N ILE A 93 7.74 -9.16 -6.42
CA ILE A 93 8.46 -8.08 -5.72
C ILE A 93 8.84 -8.45 -4.28
N GLY A 94 8.33 -9.57 -3.78
CA GLY A 94 8.58 -10.01 -2.41
C GLY A 94 7.88 -11.31 -2.06
N ILE A 95 8.01 -11.68 -0.79
CA ILE A 95 7.34 -12.83 -0.17
C ILE A 95 6.23 -12.31 0.74
N ASP A 96 5.00 -12.76 0.52
CA ASP A 96 3.88 -12.48 1.41
C ASP A 96 3.97 -13.37 2.66
N LYS A 97 3.96 -12.78 3.86
CA LYS A 97 4.07 -13.53 5.11
C LYS A 97 2.91 -14.49 5.36
N PHE A 98 1.72 -14.21 4.81
CA PHE A 98 0.54 -15.00 5.09
C PHE A 98 0.52 -16.29 4.27
N SER A 99 1.00 -16.24 3.03
CA SER A 99 1.10 -17.40 2.13
C SER A 99 2.49 -18.06 2.17
N GLY A 100 3.53 -17.33 2.55
CA GLY A 100 4.93 -17.77 2.42
C GLY A 100 5.40 -17.88 0.97
N GLN A 101 4.65 -17.34 0.01
CA GLN A 101 4.92 -17.46 -1.43
C GLN A 101 5.38 -16.13 -2.04
N PRO A 102 6.14 -16.18 -3.15
CA PRO A 102 6.39 -15.00 -3.96
C PRO A 102 5.10 -14.33 -4.41
N THR A 103 5.08 -13.00 -4.42
CA THR A 103 3.94 -12.20 -4.84
C THR A 103 4.34 -11.00 -5.68
N SER A 104 3.54 -10.71 -6.71
CA SER A 104 3.64 -9.49 -7.52
C SER A 104 2.68 -8.40 -7.05
N THR A 105 1.85 -8.69 -6.04
CA THR A 105 0.92 -7.70 -5.47
C THR A 105 1.67 -6.84 -4.45
N MET A 106 1.48 -5.54 -4.52
CA MET A 106 2.00 -4.57 -3.56
C MET A 106 0.84 -3.77 -2.96
N THR A 107 0.76 -3.74 -1.63
CA THR A 107 -0.16 -2.85 -0.94
C THR A 107 0.55 -1.58 -0.51
N VAL A 108 0.04 -0.41 -0.90
CA VAL A 108 0.55 0.91 -0.51
C VAL A 108 -0.47 1.60 0.39
N LEU A 109 -0.02 2.09 1.55
CA LEU A 109 -0.84 2.83 2.49
C LEU A 109 -0.33 4.25 2.61
N THR A 110 -1.23 5.22 2.42
CA THR A 110 -0.91 6.65 2.59
C THR A 110 -1.86 7.32 3.56
N ASP A 111 -1.45 8.46 4.12
CA ASP A 111 -2.34 9.34 4.89
C ASP A 111 -3.26 10.18 3.99
N ARG A 112 -4.10 11.03 4.59
CA ARG A 112 -4.99 11.98 3.88
C ARG A 112 -4.27 12.99 2.98
N PHE A 113 -2.96 13.13 3.15
CA PHE A 113 -2.12 13.98 2.33
C PHE A 113 -1.35 13.15 1.30
N GLY A 114 -1.55 11.85 1.17
CA GLY A 114 -0.79 11.01 0.24
C GLY A 114 0.67 10.79 0.66
N ASN A 115 1.02 11.03 1.93
CA ASN A 115 2.33 10.66 2.46
C ASN A 115 2.37 9.17 2.73
N LEU A 116 3.48 8.52 2.36
CA LEU A 116 3.68 7.09 2.59
C LEU A 116 3.63 6.78 4.09
N ILE A 117 2.70 5.93 4.50
CA ILE A 117 2.70 5.33 5.83
C ILE A 117 3.48 4.02 5.80
N THR A 118 3.15 3.13 4.87
CA THR A 118 3.91 1.90 4.61
C THR A 118 3.62 1.37 3.21
N THR A 119 4.47 0.46 2.74
CA THR A 119 4.20 -0.38 1.57
C THR A 119 4.70 -1.80 1.88
N THR A 120 3.99 -2.82 1.39
CA THR A 120 4.31 -4.21 1.70
C THR A 120 3.98 -5.15 0.53
N PRO A 121 4.76 -6.24 0.34
CA PRO A 121 4.37 -7.34 -0.53
C PRO A 121 3.12 -8.05 -0.05
N GLY A 122 2.24 -8.36 -0.99
CA GLY A 122 0.97 -9.03 -0.74
C GLY A 122 -0.15 -8.06 -0.36
N VAL A 123 -1.26 -8.61 0.09
CA VAL A 123 -2.47 -7.89 0.50
C VAL A 123 -2.51 -7.79 2.02
N VAL A 124 -2.77 -6.60 2.55
CA VAL A 124 -3.04 -6.42 3.99
C VAL A 124 -4.46 -6.89 4.29
N LYS A 125 -4.70 -7.71 5.32
CA LYS A 125 -6.07 -8.06 5.74
C LYS A 125 -6.49 -7.22 6.92
#